data_AF-A0A1Y3V6B8-F1
#
_entry.id   AF-A0A1Y3V6B8-F1
#
_cell.length_a   1.000
_cell.length_b   1.000
_cell.length_c   1.000
_cell.angle_alpha   90.00
_cell.angle_beta   90.00
_cell.angle_gamma   90.00
#
_symmetry.space_group_name_H-M   'P 1'
#
loop_
_entity.id
_entity.type
_entity.pdbx_description
1 polymer ?
#
loop_
_entity_poly.entity_id
_entity_poly.type
_entity_poly.pdbx_seq_one_letter_code
_entity_poly.pdbx_strand_id
1 'polypeptide(L)' 'MKYKAKREKLFVRMDENTYMLLRELSDRTDSKLSVVVRALIDRGLRGLVGEDGRLRLHRLDR' A
#
# COMPACT_ATOMS: atom_id res chain seq x y z
N MET A 1 -14.63 16.24 -7.21
CA MET A 1 -13.89 15.11 -6.60
C MET A 1 -13.26 15.62 -5.30
N LYS A 2 -13.68 15.13 -4.13
CA LYS A 2 -13.42 15.78 -2.81
C LYS A 2 -11.95 15.69 -2.33
N TYR A 3 -11.09 15.03 -3.10
CA TYR A 3 -9.66 14.86 -2.81
C TYR A 3 -8.86 15.47 -3.96
N LYS A 4 -8.07 16.50 -3.67
CA LYS A 4 -7.11 17.06 -4.62
C LYS A 4 -5.84 16.23 -4.53
N ALA A 5 -5.41 15.64 -5.65
CA ALA A 5 -4.18 14.86 -5.68
C ALA A 5 -2.99 15.76 -5.28
N LYS A 6 -2.43 15.53 -4.10
CA LYS A 6 -1.21 16.17 -3.65
C LYS A 6 -0.21 15.07 -3.30
N ARG A 7 1.02 15.21 -3.78
CA ARG A 7 2.11 14.30 -3.41
C ARG A 7 2.52 14.62 -1.99
N GLU A 8 2.08 13.81 -1.04
CA GLU A 8 2.42 13.93 0.36
C GLU A 8 3.28 12.74 0.81
N LYS A 9 4.21 12.98 1.74
CA LYS A 9 4.97 11.90 2.38
C LYS A 9 4.07 11.25 3.44
N LEU A 10 3.98 9.94 3.41
CA LEU A 10 3.27 9.15 4.41
C LEU A 10 4.29 8.50 5.34
N PHE A 11 4.12 8.68 6.65
CA PHE A 11 4.93 8.02 7.69
C PHE A 11 4.03 7.01 8.40
N VAL A 12 4.48 5.75 8.46
CA VAL A 12 3.73 4.65 9.04
C VAL A 12 4.64 3.90 10.01
N ARG A 13 4.15 3.63 11.21
CA ARG A 13 4.81 2.70 12.14
C ARG A 13 4.40 1.28 11.77
N MET A 14 5.37 0.38 11.69
CA MET A 14 5.17 -1.03 11.38
C MET A 14 5.75 -1.86 12.51
N ASP A 15 5.16 -3.01 12.79
CA ASP A 15 5.79 -4.01 13.65
C ASP A 15 7.04 -4.60 12.97
N GLU A 16 7.88 -5.21 13.80
CA GLU A 16 9.18 -5.76 13.37
C GLU A 16 9.02 -6.83 12.28
N ASN A 17 8.06 -7.76 12.45
CA ASN A 17 7.85 -8.85 11.51
C ASN A 17 7.43 -8.33 10.12
N THR A 18 6.48 -7.38 10.08
CA THR A 18 6.07 -6.72 8.85
C THR A 18 7.25 -6.03 8.17
N TYR A 19 8.08 -5.31 8.93
CA TYR A 19 9.26 -4.64 8.37
C TYR A 19 10.29 -5.64 7.80
N MET A 20 10.54 -6.75 8.49
CA MET A 20 11.45 -7.80 8.03
C MET A 20 10.99 -8.42 6.71
N LEU A 21 9.70 -8.76 6.58
CA LEU A 21 9.15 -9.31 5.34
C LEU A 21 9.28 -8.33 4.17
N LEU A 22 9.02 -7.04 4.42
CA LEU A 22 9.18 -6.01 3.40
C LEU A 22 10.65 -5.83 2.98
N ARG A 23 11.59 -5.94 3.93
CA ARG A 23 13.03 -5.92 3.65
C ARG A 23 13.46 -7.12 2.82
N GLU A 24 13.04 -8.33 3.19
CA GLU A 24 13.34 -9.54 2.43
C GLU A 24 12.82 -9.45 0.98
N LEU A 25 11.59 -8.94 0.79
CA LEU A 25 11.05 -8.66 -0.54
C LEU A 25 11.88 -7.63 -1.31
N SER A 26 12.31 -6.56 -0.64
CA SER A 26 13.21 -5.54 -1.20
C SER A 26 14.49 -6.17 -1.74
N ASP A 27 15.13 -7.02 -0.94
CA ASP A 27 16.42 -7.63 -1.26
C ASP A 27 16.26 -8.69 -2.37
N ARG A 28 15.20 -9.51 -2.34
CA ARG A 28 14.92 -10.54 -3.37
C ARG A 28 14.55 -9.96 -4.73
N THR A 29 14.01 -8.74 -4.77
CA THR A 29 13.53 -8.10 -6.01
C THR A 29 14.46 -7.00 -6.52
N ASP A 30 15.61 -6.81 -5.87
CA ASP A 30 16.55 -5.71 -6.13
C ASP A 30 15.85 -4.35 -6.27
N SER A 31 14.83 -4.14 -5.45
CA SER A 31 13.97 -2.96 -5.51
C SER A 31 14.06 -2.17 -4.22
N LYS A 32 13.93 -0.84 -4.29
CA LYS A 32 13.89 0.00 -3.08
C LYS A 32 12.66 -0.35 -2.24
N LEU A 33 12.81 -0.36 -0.91
CA LEU A 33 11.72 -0.63 0.03
C LEU A 33 10.46 0.23 -0.25
N SER A 34 10.64 1.52 -0.58
CA SER A 34 9.54 2.43 -0.90
C SER A 34 8.82 2.12 -2.21
N VAL A 35 9.47 1.39 -3.12
CA VAL A 35 8.86 0.87 -4.36
C VAL A 35 8.05 -0.37 -4.03
N VAL A 36 8.61 -1.30 -3.25
CA VAL A 36 7.91 -2.51 -2.78
C VAL A 36 6.63 -2.14 -2.04
N VAL A 37 6.72 -1.27 -1.03
CA VAL A 37 5.57 -0.82 -0.24
C VAL A 37 4.50 -0.18 -1.12
N ARG A 38 4.90 0.64 -2.09
CA ARG A 38 3.95 1.31 -3.00
C ARG A 38 3.26 0.33 -3.94
N ALA A 39 3.98 -0.66 -4.45
CA ALA A 39 3.42 -1.70 -5.31
C ALA A 39 2.39 -2.57 -4.54
N LEU A 40 2.70 -2.91 -3.29
CA LEU A 40 1.78 -3.64 -2.43
C LEU A 40 0.53 -2.82 -2.09
N ILE A 41 0.69 -1.54 -1.76
CA ILE A 41 -0.44 -0.62 -1.52
C ILE A 41 -1.30 -0.48 -2.78
N ASP A 42 -0.70 -0.26 -3.96
CA ASP A 42 -1.43 -0.14 -5.22
C ASP A 42 -2.21 -1.43 -5.54
N ARG A 43 -1.58 -2.60 -5.38
CA ARG A 43 -2.27 -3.89 -5.56
C ARG A 43 -3.44 -4.07 -4.58
N GLY A 44 -3.25 -3.73 -3.30
CA GLY A 44 -4.30 -3.78 -2.29
C GLY A 44 -5.46 -2.86 -2.62
N LEU A 45 -5.17 -1.60 -2.99
CA LEU A 45 -6.18 -0.61 -3.36
C LEU A 45 -6.96 -1.03 -4.61
N ARG A 46 -6.30 -1.55 -5.64
CA ARG A 46 -6.98 -2.07 -6.84
C ARG A 46 -7.95 -3.21 -6.51
N GLY A 47 -7.61 -4.07 -5.54
CA GLY A 47 -8.52 -5.11 -5.06
C GLY A 47 -9.76 -4.57 -4.34
N LEU A 48 -9.68 -3.34 -3.81
CA LEU A 48 -10.80 -2.65 -3.15
C LEU A 48 -11.60 -1.76 -4.09
N VAL A 49 -11.16 -1.54 -5.33
CA VAL A 49 -11.85 -0.69 -6.30
C VAL A 49 -12.77 -1.56 -7.15
N GLY A 50 -14.06 -1.22 -7.14
CA GLY A 50 -15.06 -1.83 -8.02
C GLY A 50 -14.91 -1.43 -9.48
N GLU A 51 -15.61 -2.14 -10.37
CA GLU A 51 -15.62 -1.85 -11.82
C GLU A 51 -16.07 -0.42 -12.16
N ASP A 52 -16.84 0.21 -11.26
CA ASP A 52 -17.29 1.59 -11.34
C ASP A 52 -16.22 2.62 -10.89
N GLY A 53 -15.00 2.17 -10.60
CA GLY A 53 -13.89 3.01 -10.16
C GLY A 53 -14.04 3.54 -8.73
N ARG A 54 -15.00 3.00 -7.96
CA ARG A 54 -15.27 3.40 -6.56
C ARG A 54 -14.69 2.38 -5.59
N LEU A 55 -14.18 2.89 -4.46
CA LEU A 55 -13.76 2.02 -3.35
C LEU A 55 -14.98 1.29 -2.78
N ARG A 56 -14.96 -0.04 -2.86
CA ARG A 56 -15.91 -0.95 -2.23
C ARG A 56 -15.32 -1.40 -0.90
N LEU A 57 -15.58 -0.59 0.13
CA LEU A 57 -15.26 -0.95 1.50
C LEU A 57 -16.39 -1.84 2.04
N HIS A 58 -16.23 -3.16 1.96
CA HIS A 58 -16.73 -3.96 3.07
C HIS A 58 -15.81 -3.67 4.26
N ARG A 59 -16.42 -3.45 5.43
CA ARG A 59 -15.79 -3.00 6.68
C ARG A 59 -14.37 -3.60 6.81
N LEU A 60 -13.35 -2.73 6.93
CA LEU A 60 -12.03 -3.16 7.40
C LEU A 60 -12.21 -3.51 8.88
N ASP A 61 -12.69 -4.72 9.15
CA ASP A 61 -12.86 -5.21 10.51
C ASP A 61 -11.48 -5.24 11.18
N ARG A 62 -11.46 -4.68 12.40
CA ARG A 62 -10.29 -4.61 13.29
C ARG A 62 -10.22 -5.85 14.15
#